data_AF-A0A8T5TZ83-F1
#
_entry.id   AF-A0A8T5TZ83-F1
#
_cell.length_a   1.000
_cell.length_b   1.000
_cell.length_c   1.000
_cell.angle_alpha   90.00
_cell.angle_beta   90.00
_cell.angle_gamma   90.00
#
_symmetry.space_group_name_H-M   'P 1'
#
loop_
_entity.id
_entity.type
_entity.pdbx_description
1 polymer ?
#
loop_
_entity_poly.entity_id
_entity_poly.type
_entity_poly.pdbx_seq_one_letter_code
_entity_poly.pdbx_strand_id
1 'polypeptide(L)'
;MDRNPQAVLEDYNNKGIDKSTATKLLTSIIENYDEEKFRLDAIDILHTLKIKTITLYEFFENLLLSDSSEIIRNAAAKYISANFLEISLPVFQWVILHETSYYCSITVINSLVKINTIESKLI
;
A
#
# COMPACT_ATOMS: atom_id res chain seq x y z
N MET A 1 7.08 11.80 -19.65
CA MET A 1 5.82 12.53 -19.41
C MET A 1 5.47 12.28 -17.98
N ASP A 2 5.47 13.34 -17.18
CA ASP A 2 5.12 13.26 -15.76
C ASP A 2 3.62 13.01 -15.65
N ARG A 3 3.23 11.75 -15.46
CA ARG A 3 1.84 11.35 -15.26
C ARG A 3 1.44 11.63 -13.82
N ASN A 4 0.66 12.70 -13.65
CA ASN A 4 -0.06 12.98 -12.41
C ASN A 4 -1.02 11.81 -12.08
N PRO A 5 -1.02 11.27 -10.84
CA PRO A 5 -1.97 10.23 -10.41
C PRO A 5 -3.42 10.56 -10.73
N GLN A 6 -3.83 11.82 -10.57
CA GLN A 6 -5.21 12.25 -10.85
C GLN A 6 -5.57 12.10 -12.33
N ALA A 7 -4.63 12.35 -13.24
CA ALA A 7 -4.86 12.13 -14.66
C ALA A 7 -5.12 10.64 -14.97
N VAL A 8 -4.44 9.72 -14.27
CA VAL A 8 -4.71 8.28 -14.42
C VAL A 8 -6.12 7.92 -13.95
N LEU A 9 -6.58 8.51 -12.84
CA LEU A 9 -7.94 8.31 -12.36
C LEU A 9 -8.99 8.86 -13.34
N GLU A 10 -8.76 10.06 -13.89
CA GLU A 10 -9.63 10.66 -14.90
C GLU A 10 -9.72 9.78 -16.15
N ASP A 11 -8.58 9.33 -16.69
CA ASP A 11 -8.54 8.43 -17.85
C ASP A 11 -9.29 7.12 -17.57
N TYR A 12 -9.16 6.56 -16.37
CA TYR A 12 -9.88 5.36 -15.98
C TYR A 12 -11.40 5.61 -15.92
N ASN A 13 -11.83 6.69 -15.26
CA ASN A 13 -13.25 7.05 -15.12
C ASN A 13 -13.90 7.33 -16.48
N ASN A 14 -13.16 7.94 -17.41
CA ASN A 14 -13.59 8.21 -18.77
C ASN A 14 -13.52 6.97 -19.68
N LYS A 15 -13.14 5.80 -19.15
CA LYS A 15 -12.93 4.55 -19.89
C LYS A 15 -11.86 4.66 -21.00
N GLY A 16 -10.97 5.64 -20.89
CA GLY A 16 -9.80 5.79 -21.77
C GLY A 16 -8.73 4.74 -21.50
N ILE A 17 -8.68 4.21 -20.27
CA ILE A 17 -7.84 3.08 -19.89
C ILE A 17 -8.62 2.05 -19.08
N ASP A 18 -8.20 0.78 -19.16
CA ASP A 18 -8.74 -0.29 -18.33
C ASP A 18 -8.10 -0.32 -16.93
N LYS A 19 -8.67 -1.16 -16.06
CA LYS A 19 -8.21 -1.33 -14.66
C LYS A 19 -6.76 -1.83 -14.57
N SER A 20 -6.33 -2.70 -15.49
CA SER A 20 -4.97 -3.27 -15.50
C SER A 20 -3.95 -2.20 -15.85
N THR A 21 -4.27 -1.38 -16.84
CA THR A 21 -3.48 -0.24 -17.30
C THR A 21 -3.37 0.81 -16.22
N ALA A 22 -4.50 1.19 -15.60
CA ALA A 22 -4.50 2.13 -14.47
C ALA A 22 -3.61 1.63 -13.32
N THR A 23 -3.71 0.34 -12.97
CA THR A 23 -2.88 -0.29 -11.92
C THR A 23 -1.39 -0.12 -12.22
N LYS A 24 -0.95 -0.49 -13.43
CA LYS A 24 0.46 -0.41 -13.85
C LYS A 24 1.00 1.02 -13.81
N LEU A 25 0.17 1.99 -14.20
CA LEU A 25 0.56 3.39 -14.19
C LEU A 25 0.70 3.92 -12.77
N LEU A 26 -0.24 3.60 -11.89
CA LEU A 26 -0.20 4.04 -10.49
C LEU A 26 0.99 3.40 -9.76
N THR A 27 1.27 2.10 -9.95
CA THR A 27 2.46 1.47 -9.36
C THR A 27 3.75 2.07 -9.89
N SER A 28 3.83 2.36 -11.20
CA SER A 28 4.99 3.03 -11.78
C SER A 28 5.20 4.42 -11.20
N ILE A 29 4.14 5.20 -10.94
CA ILE A 29 4.27 6.50 -10.26
C ILE A 29 4.82 6.31 -8.84
N ILE A 30 4.32 5.33 -8.10
CA ILE A 30 4.79 5.06 -6.73
C ILE A 30 6.28 4.68 -6.69
N GLU A 31 6.80 3.94 -7.67
CA GLU A 31 8.20 3.51 -7.71
C GLU A 31 9.17 4.59 -8.16
N ASN A 32 8.76 5.44 -9.11
CA ASN A 32 9.70 6.25 -9.88
C ASN A 32 9.66 7.75 -9.54
N TYR A 33 8.73 8.19 -8.70
CA TYR A 33 8.61 9.61 -8.34
C TYR A 33 9.34 9.90 -7.03
N ASP A 34 10.13 10.98 -7.01
CA ASP A 34 10.81 11.44 -5.79
C ASP A 34 9.84 12.13 -4.82
N GLU A 35 8.80 12.78 -5.35
CA GLU A 35 7.83 13.52 -4.55
C GLU A 35 6.82 12.59 -3.86
N GLU A 36 6.91 12.47 -2.54
CA GLU A 36 6.03 11.65 -1.70
C GLU A 36 4.54 11.91 -1.95
N LYS A 37 4.16 13.17 -2.23
CA LYS A 37 2.77 13.56 -2.48
C LYS A 37 2.15 12.78 -3.63
N PHE A 38 2.83 12.67 -4.77
CA PHE A 38 2.30 11.95 -5.92
C PHE A 38 2.25 10.45 -5.67
N ARG A 39 3.23 9.91 -4.94
CA ARG A 39 3.25 8.51 -4.54
C ARG A 39 2.04 8.19 -3.66
N LEU A 40 1.75 9.04 -2.66
CA LEU A 40 0.57 8.91 -1.79
C LEU A 40 -0.73 8.99 -2.56
N ASP A 41 -0.89 10.00 -3.41
CA ASP A 41 -2.09 10.16 -4.25
C ASP A 41 -2.33 8.89 -5.10
N ALA A 42 -1.27 8.30 -5.65
CA ALA A 42 -1.38 7.05 -6.41
C ALA A 42 -1.82 5.85 -5.55
N ILE A 43 -1.33 5.74 -4.31
CA ILE A 43 -1.76 4.69 -3.35
C ILE A 43 -3.25 4.86 -3.01
N ASP A 44 -3.69 6.08 -2.73
CA ASP A 44 -5.09 6.37 -2.39
C ASP A 44 -6.04 6.09 -3.56
N ILE A 45 -5.60 6.37 -4.79
CA ILE A 45 -6.36 6.01 -5.99
C ILE A 45 -6.44 4.49 -6.13
N LEU A 46 -5.33 3.74 -5.99
CA LEU A 46 -5.36 2.28 -6.01
C LEU A 46 -6.35 1.72 -4.97
N HIS A 47 -6.38 2.32 -3.78
CA HIS A 47 -7.31 1.94 -2.72
C HIS A 47 -8.76 2.17 -3.14
N THR A 48 -9.05 3.34 -3.71
CA THR A 48 -10.39 3.71 -4.21
C THR A 48 -10.87 2.77 -5.32
N LEU A 49 -9.98 2.33 -6.20
CA LEU A 49 -10.28 1.41 -7.30
C LEU A 49 -10.49 -0.05 -6.83
N LYS A 50 -10.32 -0.33 -5.53
CA LYS A 50 -10.50 -1.64 -4.90
C LYS A 50 -9.78 -2.75 -5.69
N ILE A 51 -8.51 -2.51 -6.03
CA ILE A 51 -7.72 -3.46 -6.82
C ILE A 51 -7.02 -4.41 -5.84
N LYS A 52 -7.36 -5.69 -5.93
CA LYS A 52 -6.81 -6.74 -5.06
C LYS A 52 -6.25 -7.85 -5.94
N THR A 53 -4.94 -7.83 -6.13
CA THR A 53 -4.19 -8.90 -6.80
C THR A 53 -3.02 -9.29 -5.92
N ILE A 54 -2.56 -10.54 -6.05
CA ILE A 54 -1.39 -11.00 -5.31
C ILE A 54 -0.14 -10.16 -5.66
N THR A 55 0.00 -9.77 -6.93
CA THR A 55 1.07 -8.87 -7.38
C THR A 55 1.03 -7.51 -6.68
N LEU A 56 -0.17 -6.96 -6.42
CA LEU A 56 -0.28 -5.73 -5.64
C LEU A 56 0.04 -5.96 -4.17
N TYR A 57 -0.32 -7.10 -3.60
CA TYR A 57 0.10 -7.44 -2.24
C TYR A 57 1.64 -7.46 -2.13
N GLU A 58 2.33 -8.19 -3.01
CA GLU A 58 3.79 -8.27 -3.05
C GLU A 58 4.44 -6.90 -3.26
N PHE A 59 3.84 -6.07 -4.13
CA PHE A 59 4.27 -4.70 -4.35
C PHE A 59 4.20 -3.86 -3.07
N PHE A 60 3.05 -3.85 -2.39
CA PHE A 60 2.88 -3.09 -1.15
C PHE A 60 3.67 -3.67 0.03
N GLU A 61 3.88 -4.99 0.05
CA GLU A 61 4.76 -5.65 1.03
C GLU A 61 6.19 -5.13 0.86
N ASN A 62 6.73 -5.09 -0.35
CA ASN A 62 8.05 -4.54 -0.61
C ASN A 62 8.16 -3.05 -0.22
N LEU A 63 7.14 -2.24 -0.52
CA LEU A 63 7.09 -0.84 -0.08
C LEU A 63 7.12 -0.74 1.45
N LEU A 64 6.29 -1.50 2.15
CA LEU A 64 6.26 -1.51 3.61
C LEU A 64 7.61 -1.89 4.23
N LEU A 65 8.35 -2.81 3.61
CA LEU A 65 9.60 -3.32 4.17
C LEU A 65 10.84 -2.49 3.83
N SER A 66 10.83 -1.75 2.72
CA SER A 66 12.07 -1.20 2.15
C SER A 66 12.01 0.26 1.71
N ASP A 67 10.83 0.90 1.69
CA ASP A 67 10.77 2.30 1.26
C ASP A 67 11.53 3.22 2.22
N SER A 68 12.27 4.19 1.67
CA SER A 68 13.02 5.15 2.47
C SER A 68 12.09 6.10 3.24
N SER A 69 10.92 6.40 2.70
CA SER A 69 9.92 7.26 3.32
C SER A 69 9.06 6.49 4.30
N GLU A 70 9.10 6.87 5.59
CA GLU A 70 8.19 6.31 6.60
C GLU A 70 6.71 6.60 6.28
N ILE A 71 6.42 7.69 5.59
CA ILE A 71 5.07 8.07 5.18
C ILE A 71 4.54 7.07 4.15
N ILE A 72 5.39 6.68 3.19
CA ILE A 72 5.04 5.67 2.17
C ILE A 72 4.95 4.28 2.77
N ARG A 73 5.88 3.88 3.66
CA ARG A 73 5.77 2.63 4.41
C ARG A 73 4.45 2.55 5.17
N ASN A 74 4.06 3.62 5.87
CA ASN A 74 2.80 3.65 6.61
C ASN A 74 1.57 3.57 5.69
N ALA A 75 1.62 4.24 4.53
CA ALA A 75 0.57 4.15 3.52
C ALA A 75 0.44 2.70 2.98
N ALA A 76 1.55 2.02 2.74
CA ALA A 76 1.57 0.61 2.37
C ALA A 76 0.97 -0.29 3.46
N ALA A 77 1.32 -0.09 4.73
CA ALA A 77 0.71 -0.82 5.85
C ALA A 77 -0.82 -0.64 5.89
N LYS A 78 -1.31 0.60 5.71
CA LYS A 78 -2.76 0.88 5.63
C LYS A 78 -3.41 0.18 4.45
N TYR A 79 -2.76 0.20 3.28
CA TYR A 79 -3.26 -0.48 2.09
C TYR A 79 -3.40 -1.99 2.32
N ILE A 80 -2.36 -2.63 2.85
CA ILE A 80 -2.36 -4.07 3.17
C ILE A 80 -3.44 -4.38 4.21
N SER A 81 -3.51 -3.61 5.30
CA SER A 81 -4.52 -3.77 6.36
C SER A 81 -5.94 -3.75 5.82
N ALA A 82 -6.23 -2.84 4.89
CA ALA A 82 -7.59 -2.69 4.36
C ALA A 82 -7.92 -3.69 3.23
N ASN A 83 -6.92 -4.15 2.49
CA ASN A 83 -7.15 -4.95 1.29
C ASN A 83 -6.83 -6.44 1.43
N PHE A 84 -5.86 -6.79 2.28
CA PHE A 84 -5.21 -8.10 2.35
C PHE A 84 -5.02 -8.59 3.79
N LEU A 85 -5.91 -8.19 4.70
CA LEU A 85 -5.80 -8.50 6.14
C LEU A 85 -5.57 -10.00 6.41
N GLU A 86 -6.28 -10.87 5.69
CA GLU A 86 -6.24 -12.33 5.87
C GLU A 86 -4.85 -12.96 5.64
N ILE A 87 -4.03 -12.35 4.79
CA ILE A 87 -2.68 -12.85 4.44
C ILE A 87 -1.55 -12.02 5.04
N SER A 88 -1.89 -10.93 5.74
CA SER A 88 -0.93 -9.91 6.18
C SER A 88 -0.17 -10.23 7.47
N LEU A 89 -0.54 -11.31 8.17
CA LEU A 89 0.08 -11.66 9.45
C LEU A 89 1.61 -11.80 9.39
N PRO A 90 2.22 -12.51 8.42
CA PRO A 90 3.67 -12.69 8.37
C PRO A 90 4.44 -11.39 8.20
N VAL A 91 3.99 -10.52 7.28
CA VAL A 91 4.65 -9.21 7.08
C VAL A 91 4.49 -8.32 8.31
N PHE A 92 3.31 -8.32 8.95
CA PHE A 92 3.07 -7.53 10.15
C PHE A 92 3.90 -8.00 11.34
N GLN A 93 4.12 -9.30 11.50
CA GLN A 93 5.06 -9.84 12.49
C GLN A 93 6.47 -9.30 12.28
N TRP A 94 6.95 -9.31 11.04
CA TRP A 94 8.27 -8.79 10.71
C TRP A 94 8.39 -7.30 11.02
N VAL A 95 7.38 -6.51 10.64
CA VAL A 95 7.36 -5.05 10.82
C VAL A 95 7.40 -4.66 12.30
N ILE A 96 6.68 -5.34 13.19
CA ILE A 96 6.72 -5.05 14.64
C ILE A 96 8.14 -5.14 15.22
N LEU A 97 8.96 -6.05 14.69
CA LEU A 97 10.30 -6.31 15.22
C LEU A 97 11.37 -5.38 14.64
N HIS A 98 11.15 -4.81 13.45
CA HIS A 98 12.21 -4.13 12.69
C HIS A 98 11.88 -2.68 12.28
N GLU A 99 10.61 -2.27 12.33
CA GLU A 99 10.22 -0.92 11.93
C GLU A 99 10.61 0.11 12.99
N THR A 100 11.12 1.24 12.53
CA THR A 100 11.59 2.35 13.37
C THR A 100 10.57 3.47 13.46
N SER A 101 9.66 3.57 12.49
CA SER A 101 8.60 4.57 12.49
C SER A 101 7.45 4.15 13.40
N TYR A 102 7.21 4.92 14.46
CA TYR A 102 6.07 4.69 15.36
C TYR A 102 4.72 4.73 14.63
N TYR A 103 4.56 5.54 13.58
CA TYR A 103 3.32 5.60 12.82
C TYR A 103 3.03 4.28 12.10
N CYS A 104 4.04 3.70 11.46
CA CYS A 104 3.95 2.38 10.84
C CYS A 104 3.63 1.31 11.88
N SER A 105 4.37 1.28 13.00
CA SER A 105 4.15 0.30 14.07
C SER A 105 2.74 0.37 14.63
N ILE A 106 2.21 1.57 14.91
CA ILE A 106 0.83 1.75 15.40
C ILE A 106 -0.19 1.23 14.37
N THR A 107 0.00 1.54 13.09
CA THR A 107 -0.88 1.01 12.01
C THR A 107 -0.86 -0.51 11.99
N VAL A 108 0.31 -1.12 12.12
CA VAL A 108 0.46 -2.58 12.13
C VAL A 108 -0.15 -3.20 13.38
N ILE A 109 0.08 -2.65 14.58
CA ILE A 109 -0.56 -3.12 15.83
C ILE A 109 -2.08 -3.11 15.69
N ASN A 110 -2.64 -1.99 15.20
CA ASN A 110 -4.08 -1.90 14.96
C ASN A 110 -4.59 -2.92 13.94
N SER A 111 -3.74 -3.33 13.00
CA SER A 111 -4.08 -4.35 12.00
C SER A 111 -4.03 -5.75 12.60
N LEU A 112 -3.04 -6.06 13.45
CA LEU A 112 -2.98 -7.32 14.22
C LEU A 112 -4.19 -7.48 15.12
N VAL A 113 -4.63 -6.41 15.80
CA VAL A 113 -5.88 -6.41 16.59
C VAL A 113 -7.09 -6.77 15.73
N LYS A 114 -7.15 -6.32 14.46
CA LYS A 114 -8.23 -6.67 13.53
C LYS A 114 -8.17 -8.12 13.05
N ILE A 115 -6.97 -8.70 12.88
CA ILE A 115 -6.79 -10.11 12.53
C ILE A 115 -7.38 -11.01 13.63
N ASN A 116 -7.16 -10.66 14.90
CA ASN A 116 -7.81 -11.27 16.07
C ASN A 116 -7.68 -12.82 16.16
N THR A 117 -6.57 -13.38 15.66
CA THR A 117 -6.21 -14.79 15.87
C THR A 117 -5.35 -14.95 17.11
N ILE A 118 -5.13 -16.21 17.55
CA ILE A 118 -4.22 -16.50 18.67
C ILE A 118 -2.81 -16.03 18.31
N GLU A 119 -2.36 -16.33 17.09
CA GLU A 119 -1.04 -15.98 16.58
C GLU A 119 -0.84 -14.47 16.57
N SER A 120 -1.86 -13.68 16.17
CA SER A 120 -1.77 -12.22 16.16
C SER A 120 -1.63 -11.58 17.56
N LYS A 121 -2.04 -12.29 18.61
CA LYS A 121 -2.00 -11.81 20.01
C LYS A 121 -0.72 -12.18 20.75
N LEU A 122 0.10 -13.06 20.17
CA LEU A 122 1.35 -13.56 20.76
C LEU A 122 2.60 -12.82 20.25
N ILE A 123 2.41 -11.84 19.37
CA ILE A 123 3.44 -10.93 18.84
C ILE A 123 3.67 -9.82 19.85
#